data_AF-A0A819IUZ7-F1
#
_entry.id   AF-A0A819IUZ7-F1
#
_cell.length_a   1.000
_cell.length_b   1.000
_cell.length_c   1.000
_cell.angle_alpha   90.00
_cell.angle_beta   90.00
_cell.angle_gamma   90.00
#
_symmetry.space_group_name_H-M   'P 1'
#
loop_
_entity.id
_entity.type
_entity.pdbx_description
1 polymer ?
#
loop_
_entity_poly.entity_id
_entity_poly.type
_entity_poly.pdbx_seq_one_letter_code
_entity_poly.pdbx_strand_id
1 'polypeptide(L)'
;MKLVFTVCLLTVIYQSSHLAKSSKSEGKSIKFSYLQILREKRLVNEKRIARYNDIVGVSSSNVIGYSNGNDSFISNEDNYLYGIYMGIKWQCVEYARRWTFLRKSSIFESVNGANDMWNQLKYIENVVEKKKYPLKKHSNGHRNRPINESYLIYPIQKDMPYGHVAIIVDVLTNSIRVAEQNFYFHYWKGNYSREIPILFKNGLYYIEDKYQVYGWIEINDNKQLKPLDKLTIETIEKKNKFFLNSASYYQKSNFIFFTLFIYNLMLFQYLHL
;
A
#
# COMPACT_ATOMS: atom_id res chain seq x y z
N MET A 1 18.38 -27.57 7.52
CA MET A 1 17.47 -26.56 6.93
C MET A 1 18.08 -25.86 5.69
N LYS A 2 18.71 -26.62 4.77
CA LYS A 2 19.22 -26.13 3.47
C LYS A 2 18.79 -27.00 2.27
N LEU A 3 17.93 -27.99 2.49
CA LEU A 3 17.57 -28.99 1.46
C LEU A 3 16.25 -28.69 0.72
N VAL A 4 15.43 -27.75 1.20
CA VAL A 4 14.12 -27.44 0.60
C VAL A 4 14.22 -26.43 -0.55
N PHE A 5 15.25 -25.57 -0.55
CA PHE A 5 15.44 -24.58 -1.62
C PHE A 5 15.99 -25.15 -2.93
N THR A 6 16.73 -26.26 -2.89
CA THR A 6 17.34 -26.85 -4.09
C THR A 6 16.32 -27.60 -4.95
N VAL A 7 15.24 -28.12 -4.36
CA VAL A 7 14.20 -28.87 -5.09
C VAL A 7 13.28 -27.95 -5.91
N CYS A 8 13.02 -26.72 -5.44
CA CYS A 8 12.22 -25.74 -6.21
C CYS A 8 12.95 -25.13 -7.41
N LEU A 9 14.29 -25.02 -7.37
CA LEU A 9 15.04 -24.46 -8.50
C LEU A 9 15.18 -25.48 -9.65
N LEU A 10 15.27 -26.77 -9.32
CA LEU A 10 15.40 -27.84 -10.32
C LEU A 10 14.08 -28.13 -11.07
N THR A 11 12.91 -27.98 -10.44
CA THR A 11 11.61 -28.11 -11.13
C THR A 11 11.37 -26.98 -12.13
N VAL A 12 11.78 -25.75 -11.80
CA VAL A 12 11.65 -24.59 -12.71
C VAL A 12 12.58 -24.74 -13.94
N ILE A 13 13.80 -25.26 -13.75
CA ILE A 13 14.73 -25.47 -14.87
C ILE A 13 14.33 -26.69 -15.73
N TYR A 14 13.80 -27.76 -15.14
CA TYR A 14 13.32 -28.93 -15.88
C TYR A 14 12.05 -28.63 -16.71
N GLN A 15 11.12 -27.83 -16.21
CA GLN A 15 9.95 -27.40 -17.02
C GLN A 15 10.35 -26.46 -18.16
N SER A 16 11.34 -25.59 -17.96
CA SER A 16 11.80 -24.65 -18.98
C SER A 16 12.51 -25.34 -20.15
N SER A 17 13.28 -26.40 -19.87
CA SER A 17 14.00 -27.15 -20.92
C SER A 17 13.09 -28.10 -21.71
N HIS A 18 12.02 -28.61 -21.09
CA HIS A 18 11.05 -29.48 -21.78
C HIS A 18 10.07 -28.70 -22.67
N LEU A 19 9.77 -27.44 -22.34
CA LEU A 19 8.94 -26.54 -23.16
C LEU A 19 9.68 -25.97 -24.38
N ALA A 20 11.01 -25.83 -24.31
CA ALA A 20 11.80 -25.32 -25.43
C ALA A 20 11.97 -26.33 -26.58
N LYS A 21 11.68 -27.63 -26.35
CA LYS A 21 11.87 -28.69 -27.36
C LYS A 21 10.62 -29.02 -28.20
N SER A 22 9.45 -28.44 -27.92
CA SER A 22 8.21 -28.79 -28.66
C SER A 22 7.60 -27.69 -29.52
N SER A 23 8.27 -26.56 -29.77
CA SER A 23 7.72 -25.49 -30.60
C SER A 23 8.38 -25.41 -31.98
N LYS A 24 7.95 -26.26 -32.90
CA LYS A 24 7.85 -25.87 -34.32
C LYS A 24 6.39 -26.05 -34.74
N SER A 25 5.79 -24.93 -35.16
CA SER A 25 4.43 -24.74 -35.70
C SER A 25 3.22 -25.03 -34.80
N GLU A 26 2.86 -24.13 -33.86
CA GLU A 26 1.46 -24.04 -33.35
C GLU A 26 1.14 -22.78 -32.51
N GLY A 27 1.77 -21.64 -32.81
CA GLY A 27 1.74 -20.44 -31.96
C GLY A 27 0.44 -19.60 -31.91
N LYS A 28 -0.66 -20.00 -32.56
CA LYS A 28 -1.90 -19.20 -32.63
C LYS A 28 -3.10 -19.75 -31.85
N SER A 29 -3.18 -21.07 -31.63
CA SER A 29 -4.32 -21.72 -30.96
C SER A 29 -4.22 -21.68 -29.43
N ILE A 30 -3.01 -21.89 -28.88
CA ILE A 30 -2.78 -22.10 -27.44
C ILE A 30 -2.95 -20.81 -26.62
N LYS A 31 -2.67 -19.63 -27.21
CA LYS A 31 -2.74 -18.34 -26.51
C LYS A 31 -4.18 -17.88 -26.21
N PHE A 32 -5.14 -18.24 -27.08
CA PHE A 32 -6.57 -17.98 -26.85
C PHE A 32 -7.13 -18.86 -25.72
N SER A 33 -6.71 -20.13 -25.65
CA SER A 33 -7.11 -21.07 -24.60
C SER A 33 -6.69 -20.62 -23.20
N TYR A 34 -5.43 -20.18 -23.00
CA TYR A 34 -4.95 -19.77 -21.67
C TYR A 34 -5.67 -18.52 -21.13
N LEU A 35 -5.89 -17.51 -21.98
CA LEU A 35 -6.60 -16.29 -21.59
C LEU A 35 -8.08 -16.55 -21.33
N GLN A 36 -8.69 -17.49 -22.06
CA GLN A 36 -10.07 -17.92 -21.84
C GLN A 36 -10.20 -18.69 -20.52
N ILE A 37 -9.27 -19.60 -20.20
CA ILE A 37 -9.22 -20.32 -18.92
C ILE A 37 -9.03 -19.34 -17.74
N LEU A 38 -8.18 -18.32 -17.88
CA LEU A 38 -8.04 -17.28 -16.87
C LEU A 38 -9.30 -16.45 -16.70
N ARG A 39 -10.04 -16.18 -17.79
CA ARG A 39 -11.31 -15.44 -17.78
C ARG A 39 -12.43 -16.26 -17.14
N GLU A 40 -12.51 -17.55 -17.43
CA GLU A 40 -13.49 -18.48 -16.84
C GLU A 40 -13.20 -18.72 -15.34
N LYS A 41 -11.92 -18.88 -14.95
CA LYS A 41 -11.53 -18.94 -13.53
C LYS A 41 -11.83 -17.63 -12.77
N ARG A 42 -11.76 -16.48 -13.44
CA ARG A 42 -12.11 -15.17 -12.86
C ARG A 42 -13.60 -15.09 -12.54
N LEU A 43 -14.46 -15.45 -13.49
CA LEU A 43 -15.93 -15.42 -13.33
C LEU A 43 -16.43 -16.38 -12.23
N VAL A 44 -15.78 -17.54 -12.03
CA VAL A 44 -16.13 -18.50 -10.95
C VAL A 44 -15.71 -18.01 -9.56
N ASN A 45 -14.64 -17.22 -9.45
CA ASN A 45 -14.12 -16.72 -8.17
C ASN A 45 -14.75 -15.41 -7.69
N GLU A 46 -15.45 -14.66 -8.56
CA GLU A 46 -15.97 -13.31 -8.25
C GLU A 46 -16.99 -13.25 -7.11
N LYS A 47 -17.75 -14.32 -6.85
CA LYS A 47 -18.68 -14.40 -5.71
C LYS A 47 -18.05 -14.97 -4.43
N ARG A 48 -16.82 -15.46 -4.53
CA ARG A 48 -16.13 -16.11 -3.42
C ARG A 48 -15.41 -15.06 -2.57
N ILE A 49 -15.57 -15.19 -1.26
CA ILE A 49 -14.77 -14.43 -0.30
C ILE A 49 -13.31 -14.90 -0.44
N ALA A 50 -12.43 -13.95 -0.77
CA ALA A 50 -10.99 -14.13 -0.86
C ALA A 50 -10.40 -14.34 0.53
N ARG A 51 -9.51 -15.32 0.68
CA ARG A 51 -8.85 -15.59 1.97
C ARG A 51 -7.91 -14.46 2.31
N TYR A 52 -7.63 -14.27 3.59
CA TYR A 52 -6.58 -13.35 4.03
C TYR A 52 -5.28 -13.59 3.24
N ASN A 53 -4.58 -12.52 2.87
CA ASN A 53 -3.39 -12.49 2.00
C ASN A 53 -3.63 -12.79 0.51
N ASP A 54 -4.82 -13.20 0.07
CA ASP A 54 -5.07 -13.36 -1.36
C ASP A 54 -4.95 -12.02 -2.09
N ILE A 55 -4.36 -12.04 -3.28
CA ILE A 55 -4.43 -10.90 -4.20
C ILE A 55 -5.87 -10.80 -4.71
N VAL A 56 -6.56 -9.72 -4.33
CA VAL A 56 -7.95 -9.48 -4.77
C VAL A 56 -8.00 -8.76 -6.10
N GLY A 57 -6.99 -7.96 -6.44
CA GLY A 57 -6.95 -7.26 -7.72
C GLY A 57 -5.72 -6.38 -7.88
N VAL A 58 -5.64 -5.71 -9.04
CA VAL A 58 -4.59 -4.74 -9.36
C VAL A 58 -5.27 -3.49 -9.89
N SER A 59 -4.99 -2.33 -9.32
CA SER A 59 -5.67 -1.10 -9.70
C SER A 59 -5.26 -0.62 -11.10
N SER A 60 -6.00 0.32 -11.70
CA SER A 60 -5.61 1.01 -12.95
C SER A 60 -4.28 1.76 -12.79
N SER A 61 -3.92 2.04 -11.54
CA SER A 61 -2.63 2.57 -11.13
C SER A 61 -1.54 1.52 -10.88
N ASN A 62 -1.75 0.24 -11.23
CA ASN A 62 -0.81 -0.87 -11.06
C ASN A 62 -0.40 -1.13 -9.60
N VAL A 63 -1.31 -0.93 -8.63
CA VAL A 63 -1.08 -1.26 -7.22
C VAL A 63 -1.96 -2.45 -6.84
N ILE A 64 -1.32 -3.47 -6.23
CA ILE A 64 -1.99 -4.71 -5.83
C ILE A 64 -2.86 -4.46 -4.59
N GLY A 65 -4.12 -4.90 -4.62
CA GLY A 65 -4.98 -5.03 -3.45
C GLY A 65 -4.91 -6.45 -2.88
N TYR A 66 -4.82 -6.56 -1.57
CA TYR A 66 -4.84 -7.82 -0.83
C TYR A 66 -6.11 -7.94 0.02
N SER A 67 -6.61 -9.16 0.20
CA SER A 67 -7.75 -9.43 1.06
C SER A 67 -7.34 -9.32 2.54
N ASN A 68 -8.12 -8.58 3.32
CA ASN A 68 -8.07 -8.61 4.78
C ASN A 68 -8.87 -9.79 5.37
N GLY A 69 -9.42 -10.68 4.53
CA GLY A 69 -10.23 -11.82 4.96
C GLY A 69 -11.69 -11.43 5.27
N ASN A 70 -11.90 -10.60 6.29
CA ASN A 70 -13.21 -10.05 6.66
C ASN A 70 -13.08 -8.66 7.34
N ASP A 71 -14.23 -8.05 7.65
CA ASP A 71 -14.35 -6.69 8.19
C ASP A 71 -13.84 -6.52 9.62
N SER A 72 -13.90 -7.59 10.41
CA SER A 72 -13.52 -7.63 11.81
C SER A 72 -12.08 -8.12 12.02
N PHE A 73 -11.38 -8.51 10.95
CA PHE A 73 -10.05 -9.11 11.05
C PHE A 73 -8.96 -8.05 11.23
N ILE A 74 -8.14 -8.24 12.26
CA ILE A 74 -6.91 -7.48 12.49
C ILE A 74 -5.77 -8.50 12.57
N SER A 75 -4.85 -8.45 11.62
CA SER A 75 -3.74 -9.42 11.53
C SER A 75 -2.71 -9.27 12.65
N ASN A 76 -2.57 -8.06 13.20
CA ASN A 76 -1.41 -7.65 14.01
C ASN A 76 -0.06 -7.83 13.29
N GLU A 77 -0.08 -7.91 11.96
CA GLU A 77 1.11 -7.94 11.12
C GLU A 77 1.34 -6.59 10.45
N ASP A 78 2.51 -6.03 10.66
CA ASP A 78 2.94 -4.82 9.97
C ASP A 78 3.43 -5.12 8.56
N ASN A 79 3.12 -4.23 7.61
CA ASN A 79 3.70 -4.23 6.28
C ASN A 79 4.79 -3.16 6.15
N TYR A 80 5.94 -3.56 5.63
CA TYR A 80 7.06 -2.67 5.32
C TYR A 80 7.50 -2.85 3.87
N LEU A 81 7.77 -1.75 3.18
CA LEU A 81 8.44 -1.76 1.87
C LEU A 81 9.73 -0.97 1.97
N TYR A 82 10.86 -1.60 1.66
CA TYR A 82 12.20 -1.01 1.76
C TYR A 82 12.46 -0.36 3.14
N GLY A 83 11.98 -0.99 4.22
CA GLY A 83 12.11 -0.48 5.58
C GLY A 83 11.14 0.65 5.97
N ILE A 84 10.25 1.08 5.07
CA ILE A 84 9.25 2.10 5.35
C ILE A 84 7.93 1.42 5.74
N TYR A 85 7.36 1.84 6.87
CA TYR A 85 6.10 1.32 7.38
C TYR A 85 4.92 1.74 6.50
N MET A 86 4.19 0.77 5.96
CA MET A 86 2.99 1.00 5.15
C MET A 86 1.72 0.98 5.99
N GLY A 87 1.66 0.15 7.04
CA GLY A 87 0.47 -0.03 7.86
C GLY A 87 0.27 -1.49 8.25
N ILE A 88 -0.81 -1.77 8.99
CA ILE A 88 -1.21 -3.13 9.35
C ILE A 88 -1.80 -3.84 8.12
N LYS A 89 -1.36 -5.07 7.83
CA LYS A 89 -1.90 -5.89 6.74
C LYS A 89 -3.34 -6.31 7.04
N TRP A 90 -4.32 -6.23 6.14
CA TRP A 90 -4.35 -5.47 4.89
C TRP A 90 -5.43 -4.41 5.02
N GLN A 91 -5.17 -3.46 5.92
CA GLN A 91 -6.10 -2.41 6.28
C GLN A 91 -6.21 -1.35 5.16
N CYS A 92 -7.28 -0.55 5.19
CA CYS A 92 -7.52 0.50 4.21
C CYS A 92 -6.43 1.58 4.21
N VAL A 93 -5.97 1.98 5.41
CA VAL A 93 -4.87 2.95 5.59
C VAL A 93 -3.54 2.40 5.06
N GLU A 94 -3.30 1.09 5.21
CA GLU A 94 -2.11 0.43 4.63
C GLU A 94 -2.10 0.54 3.11
N TYR A 95 -3.23 0.24 2.47
CA TYR A 95 -3.35 0.35 1.02
C TYR A 95 -3.12 1.78 0.55
N ALA A 96 -3.76 2.75 1.20
CA ALA A 96 -3.63 4.15 0.84
C ALA A 96 -2.17 4.63 0.96
N ARG A 97 -1.48 4.32 2.06
CA ARG A 97 -0.08 4.71 2.26
C ARG A 97 0.85 4.04 1.26
N ARG A 98 0.67 2.73 1.01
CA ARG A 98 1.44 1.98 0.02
C ARG A 98 1.20 2.47 -1.40
N TRP A 99 -0.03 2.81 -1.74
CA TRP A 99 -0.36 3.42 -3.02
C TRP A 99 0.40 4.73 -3.19
N THR A 100 0.35 5.63 -2.20
CA THR A 100 1.07 6.92 -2.24
C THR A 100 2.57 6.70 -2.37
N PHE A 101 3.13 5.74 -1.65
CA PHE A 101 4.55 5.42 -1.73
C PHE A 101 4.95 4.96 -3.14
N LEU A 102 4.23 3.98 -3.70
CA LEU A 102 4.54 3.42 -5.02
C LEU A 102 4.28 4.42 -6.16
N ARG A 103 3.27 5.29 -6.03
CA ARG A 103 2.82 6.18 -7.10
C ARG A 103 3.39 7.58 -7.03
N LYS A 104 3.81 8.01 -5.86
CA LYS A 104 4.25 9.38 -5.59
C LYS A 104 5.57 9.46 -4.84
N SER A 105 6.25 8.33 -4.60
CA SER A 105 7.51 8.28 -3.81
C SER A 105 7.41 9.01 -2.47
N SER A 106 6.21 9.01 -1.88
CA SER A 106 5.83 9.85 -0.74
C SER A 106 4.92 9.09 0.19
N ILE A 107 4.84 9.50 1.46
CA ILE A 107 3.91 8.93 2.45
C ILE A 107 3.21 10.04 3.22
N PHE A 108 2.06 9.73 3.81
CA PHE A 108 1.44 10.56 4.83
C PHE A 108 1.74 10.00 6.23
N GLU A 109 1.63 10.87 7.24
CA GLU A 109 1.89 10.55 8.65
C GLU A 109 0.97 9.42 9.17
N SER A 110 1.32 8.86 10.33
CA SER A 110 0.50 7.86 10.99
C SER A 110 -0.81 8.48 11.46
N VAL A 111 -1.89 7.72 11.35
CA VAL A 111 -3.25 8.08 11.80
C VAL A 111 -3.83 6.88 12.55
N ASN A 112 -4.67 7.13 13.56
CA ASN A 112 -5.27 6.06 14.37
C ASN A 112 -6.43 5.39 13.62
N GLY A 113 -7.25 6.18 12.93
CA GLY A 113 -8.28 5.70 12.01
C GLY A 113 -8.19 6.35 10.63
N ALA A 114 -8.84 5.75 9.64
CA ALA A 114 -8.93 6.34 8.30
C ALA A 114 -9.68 7.68 8.32
N ASN A 115 -10.68 7.85 9.19
CA ASN A 115 -11.40 9.11 9.42
C ASN A 115 -10.45 10.28 9.74
N ASP A 116 -9.41 10.02 10.53
CA ASP A 116 -8.47 11.05 11.00
C ASP A 116 -7.70 11.70 9.85
N MET A 117 -7.59 11.02 8.70
CA MET A 117 -7.02 11.59 7.49
C MET A 117 -7.71 12.90 7.09
N TRP A 118 -9.03 13.00 7.30
CA TRP A 118 -9.79 14.19 6.97
C TRP A 118 -9.42 15.40 7.81
N ASN A 119 -9.10 15.22 9.09
CA ASN A 119 -8.88 16.34 10.01
C ASN A 119 -7.40 16.62 10.26
N GLN A 120 -6.57 15.58 10.32
CA GLN A 120 -5.19 15.66 10.80
C GLN A 120 -4.17 15.86 9.67
N LEU A 121 -4.38 15.22 8.51
CA LEU A 121 -3.39 15.30 7.43
C LEU A 121 -3.39 16.67 6.76
N LYS A 122 -2.18 17.21 6.58
CA LYS A 122 -1.91 18.50 5.94
C LYS A 122 -1.05 18.38 4.69
N TYR A 123 -0.21 17.36 4.62
CA TYR A 123 0.71 17.10 3.53
C TYR A 123 1.00 15.60 3.39
N ILE A 124 1.55 15.22 2.25
CA ILE A 124 2.41 14.04 2.13
C ILE A 124 3.87 14.48 2.03
N GLU A 125 4.79 13.62 2.42
CA GLU A 125 6.22 13.91 2.39
C GLU A 125 6.95 12.93 1.47
N ASN A 126 7.77 13.46 0.56
CA ASN A 126 8.64 12.65 -0.28
C ASN A 126 9.68 11.93 0.58
N VAL A 127 9.80 10.61 0.41
CA VAL A 127 10.58 9.78 1.34
C VAL A 127 12.09 10.05 1.26
N VAL A 128 12.59 10.55 0.12
CA VAL A 128 14.01 10.84 -0.10
C VAL A 128 14.33 12.31 0.12
N GLU A 129 13.60 13.20 -0.57
CA GLU A 129 13.83 14.66 -0.57
C GLU A 129 13.31 15.33 0.69
N LYS A 130 12.41 14.68 1.43
CA LYS A 130 11.71 15.25 2.60
C LYS A 130 10.88 16.49 2.29
N LYS A 131 10.65 16.76 1.01
CA LYS A 131 9.74 17.82 0.54
C LYS A 131 8.30 17.45 0.85
N LYS A 132 7.57 18.40 1.43
CA LYS A 132 6.15 18.26 1.79
C LYS A 132 5.27 18.83 0.67
N TYR A 133 4.26 18.06 0.29
CA TYR A 133 3.27 18.43 -0.72
C TYR A 133 1.91 18.59 -0.06
N PRO A 134 1.28 19.79 -0.14
CA PRO A 134 0.07 20.09 0.61
C PRO A 134 -1.12 19.26 0.13
N LEU A 135 -2.02 18.98 1.06
CA LEU A 135 -3.27 18.29 0.81
C LEU A 135 -4.43 19.29 0.78
N LYS A 136 -5.29 19.19 -0.25
CA LYS A 136 -6.47 20.02 -0.41
C LYS A 136 -7.73 19.18 -0.23
N LYS A 137 -8.60 19.60 0.70
CA LYS A 137 -9.82 18.87 1.04
C LYS A 137 -10.99 19.45 0.23
N HIS A 138 -11.80 18.57 -0.35
CA HIS A 138 -13.01 18.93 -1.09
C HIS A 138 -14.16 18.11 -0.51
N SER A 139 -15.06 18.76 0.23
CA SER A 139 -16.19 18.08 0.88
C SER A 139 -17.13 17.43 -0.14
N ASN A 140 -17.86 16.40 0.23
CA ASN A 140 -18.92 15.86 -0.63
C ASN A 140 -19.97 16.95 -0.88
N GLY A 141 -20.37 17.15 -2.14
CA GLY A 141 -21.14 18.34 -2.55
C GLY A 141 -20.28 19.56 -2.87
N HIS A 142 -19.01 19.39 -3.25
CA HIS A 142 -18.14 20.50 -3.66
C HIS A 142 -18.39 20.96 -5.10
N ARG A 143 -18.04 22.21 -5.42
CA ARG A 143 -18.15 22.78 -6.79
C ARG A 143 -17.18 22.14 -7.78
N ASN A 144 -16.03 21.71 -7.30
CA ASN A 144 -15.05 21.00 -8.11
C ASN A 144 -15.44 19.53 -8.21
N ARG A 145 -15.21 18.94 -9.38
CA ARG A 145 -15.36 17.51 -9.61
C ARG A 145 -14.29 16.72 -8.84
N PRO A 146 -14.57 15.47 -8.41
CA PRO A 146 -13.54 14.55 -7.95
C PRO A 146 -12.42 14.39 -8.99
N ILE A 147 -11.21 14.12 -8.52
CA ILE A 147 -10.03 13.98 -9.37
C ILE A 147 -9.35 12.62 -9.14
N ASN A 148 -8.69 12.11 -10.18
CA ASN A 148 -7.84 10.92 -10.05
C ASN A 148 -6.75 11.15 -9.00
N GLU A 149 -6.23 10.05 -8.46
CA GLU A 149 -5.07 10.05 -7.57
C GLU A 149 -5.31 10.81 -6.25
N SER A 150 -6.55 10.81 -5.78
CA SER A 150 -6.97 11.44 -4.51
C SER A 150 -7.51 10.42 -3.50
N TYR A 151 -7.50 10.78 -2.22
CA TYR A 151 -8.03 9.94 -1.15
C TYR A 151 -9.52 10.22 -0.95
N LEU A 152 -10.39 9.23 -1.15
CA LEU A 152 -11.80 9.29 -0.77
C LEU A 152 -11.94 8.90 0.71
N ILE A 153 -12.50 9.78 1.54
CA ILE A 153 -12.57 9.59 2.99
C ILE A 153 -14.01 9.44 3.47
N TYR A 154 -14.23 8.45 4.33
CA TYR A 154 -15.50 8.17 4.99
C TYR A 154 -15.37 8.48 6.50
N PRO A 155 -16.39 9.12 7.11
CA PRO A 155 -16.45 9.34 8.53
C PRO A 155 -16.62 8.03 9.32
N ILE A 156 -16.38 8.12 10.62
CA ILE A 156 -16.81 7.09 11.57
C ILE A 156 -18.32 6.90 11.48
N GLN A 157 -18.74 5.65 11.29
CA GLN A 157 -20.13 5.24 11.16
C GLN A 157 -20.33 3.88 11.85
N LYS A 158 -21.58 3.44 12.02
CA LYS A 158 -21.93 2.21 12.75
C LYS A 158 -21.10 0.98 12.31
N ASP A 159 -20.95 0.78 11.00
CA ASP A 159 -20.21 -0.35 10.43
C ASP A 159 -18.77 0.02 10.03
N MET A 160 -18.30 1.22 10.39
CA MET A 160 -16.96 1.74 10.11
C MET A 160 -16.44 2.53 11.32
N PRO A 161 -16.10 1.86 12.43
CA PRO A 161 -15.73 2.52 13.68
C PRO A 161 -14.45 3.38 13.57
N TYR A 162 -13.64 3.16 12.54
CA TYR A 162 -12.42 3.95 12.26
C TYR A 162 -12.56 4.85 11.02
N GLY A 163 -13.76 4.94 10.45
CA GLY A 163 -13.99 5.46 9.10
C GLY A 163 -13.36 4.57 8.04
N HIS A 164 -13.19 5.10 6.83
CA HIS A 164 -12.59 4.36 5.72
C HIS A 164 -11.85 5.28 4.75
N VAL A 165 -10.88 4.74 4.04
CA VAL A 165 -10.16 5.42 2.96
C VAL A 165 -10.05 4.54 1.73
N ALA A 166 -10.31 5.13 0.56
CA ALA A 166 -10.09 4.54 -0.74
C ALA A 166 -9.27 5.48 -1.62
N ILE A 167 -8.61 4.96 -2.66
CA ILE A 167 -7.96 5.77 -3.67
C ILE A 167 -8.89 5.93 -4.86
N ILE A 168 -9.18 7.16 -5.29
CA ILE A 168 -9.87 7.42 -6.57
C ILE A 168 -8.86 7.16 -7.68
N VAL A 169 -9.05 6.08 -8.44
CA VAL A 169 -8.12 5.66 -9.50
C VAL A 169 -8.56 6.09 -10.88
N ASP A 170 -9.88 6.16 -11.14
CA ASP A 170 -10.43 6.72 -12.37
C ASP A 170 -11.66 7.60 -12.06
N VAL A 171 -11.80 8.73 -12.76
CA VAL A 171 -12.98 9.59 -12.76
C VAL A 171 -13.61 9.49 -14.14
N LEU A 172 -14.78 8.84 -14.21
CA LEU A 172 -15.56 8.67 -15.42
C LEU A 172 -16.59 9.80 -15.56
N THR A 173 -17.47 9.74 -16.56
CA THR A 173 -18.50 10.77 -16.79
C THR A 173 -19.49 10.91 -15.63
N ASN A 174 -19.99 9.80 -15.09
CA ASN A 174 -21.06 9.78 -14.06
C ASN A 174 -20.68 8.94 -12.83
N SER A 175 -19.41 8.57 -12.69
CA SER A 175 -18.94 7.74 -11.58
C SER A 175 -17.44 7.94 -11.35
N ILE A 176 -16.99 7.54 -10.17
CA ILE A 176 -15.59 7.30 -9.86
C ILE A 176 -15.35 5.80 -9.73
N ARG A 177 -14.13 5.37 -10.04
CA ARG A 177 -13.61 4.06 -9.67
C ARG A 177 -12.62 4.23 -8.55
N VAL A 178 -12.75 3.39 -7.54
CA VAL A 178 -11.86 3.38 -6.40
C VAL A 178 -11.08 2.08 -6.31
N ALA A 179 -9.92 2.13 -5.67
CA ALA A 179 -9.15 0.97 -5.27
C ALA A 179 -8.86 1.06 -3.78
N GLU A 180 -9.11 -0.02 -3.04
CA GLU A 180 -9.04 -0.05 -1.58
C GLU A 180 -8.90 -1.47 -1.03
N GLN A 181 -8.56 -1.58 0.25
CA GLN A 181 -8.63 -2.83 1.02
C GLN A 181 -9.58 -2.67 2.19
N ASN A 182 -9.99 -3.78 2.78
CA ASN A 182 -10.84 -3.83 3.98
C ASN A 182 -12.19 -3.08 3.84
N PHE A 183 -12.82 -3.19 2.65
CA PHE A 183 -14.20 -2.74 2.43
C PHE A 183 -15.06 -3.89 1.92
N TYR A 184 -14.63 -4.51 0.81
CA TYR A 184 -15.17 -5.77 0.31
C TYR A 184 -14.06 -6.81 0.21
N PHE A 185 -14.45 -8.07 0.36
CA PHE A 185 -13.54 -9.21 0.48
C PHE A 185 -13.65 -10.18 -0.70
N HIS A 186 -14.19 -9.73 -1.84
CA HIS A 186 -14.25 -10.50 -3.08
C HIS A 186 -13.14 -10.05 -4.05
N TYR A 187 -12.80 -10.90 -5.02
CA TYR A 187 -11.86 -10.55 -6.08
C TYR A 187 -12.45 -9.43 -6.97
N TRP A 188 -11.60 -8.47 -7.34
CA TRP A 188 -11.96 -7.34 -8.19
C TRP A 188 -12.28 -7.81 -9.61
N LYS A 189 -13.38 -7.31 -10.15
CA LYS A 189 -13.84 -7.63 -11.52
C LYS A 189 -13.00 -6.97 -12.60
N GLY A 190 -12.34 -5.87 -12.26
CA GLY A 190 -11.52 -5.08 -13.16
C GLY A 190 -10.25 -4.59 -12.50
N ASN A 191 -9.80 -3.42 -12.94
CA ASN A 191 -8.66 -2.71 -12.38
C ASN A 191 -9.08 -1.71 -11.28
N TYR A 192 -10.12 -2.03 -10.53
CA TYR A 192 -10.71 -1.23 -9.46
C TYR A 192 -11.53 -2.13 -8.53
N SER A 193 -11.69 -1.73 -7.27
CA SER A 193 -12.51 -2.46 -6.27
C SER A 193 -14.00 -2.17 -6.46
N ARG A 194 -14.36 -0.91 -6.63
CA ARG A 194 -15.75 -0.45 -6.74
C ARG A 194 -15.88 0.72 -7.71
N GLU A 195 -17.05 0.84 -8.30
CA GLU A 195 -17.47 2.03 -9.05
C GLU A 195 -18.61 2.70 -8.29
N ILE A 196 -18.49 4.00 -8.02
CA ILE A 196 -19.39 4.78 -7.16
C ILE A 196 -19.97 5.92 -7.99
N PRO A 197 -21.30 6.07 -8.08
CA PRO A 197 -21.94 7.15 -8.83
C PRO A 197 -21.51 8.55 -8.36
N ILE A 198 -21.43 9.47 -9.33
CA ILE A 198 -21.34 10.91 -9.10
C ILE A 198 -22.65 11.55 -9.58
N LEU A 199 -23.35 12.25 -8.70
CA LEU A 199 -24.49 13.10 -9.03
C LEU A 199 -24.04 14.56 -9.14
N PHE A 200 -24.39 15.23 -10.24
CA PHE A 200 -24.23 16.68 -10.38
C PHE A 200 -25.59 17.36 -10.24
N LYS A 201 -25.77 18.16 -9.18
CA LYS A 201 -27.02 18.86 -8.87
C LYS A 201 -26.72 20.25 -8.33
N ASN A 202 -27.44 21.26 -8.81
CA ASN A 202 -27.32 22.65 -8.36
C ASN A 202 -25.88 23.21 -8.40
N GLY A 203 -25.08 22.80 -9.39
CA GLY A 203 -23.68 23.23 -9.51
C GLY A 203 -22.69 22.52 -8.58
N LEU A 204 -23.11 21.45 -7.88
CA LEU A 204 -22.31 20.71 -6.91
C LEU A 204 -22.19 19.24 -7.30
N TYR A 205 -21.04 18.63 -7.01
CA TYR A 205 -20.74 17.23 -7.25
C TYR A 205 -20.86 16.41 -5.96
N TYR A 206 -21.70 15.38 -5.99
CA TYR A 206 -21.93 14.45 -4.91
C TYR A 206 -21.44 13.06 -5.30
N ILE A 207 -20.64 12.42 -4.45
CA ILE A 207 -20.30 11.00 -4.53
C ILE A 207 -21.35 10.26 -3.71
N GLU A 208 -22.16 9.43 -4.38
CA GLU A 208 -23.27 8.70 -3.76
C GLU A 208 -22.88 7.25 -3.51
N ASP A 209 -22.55 6.96 -2.25
CA ASP A 209 -22.26 5.61 -1.78
C ASP A 209 -23.29 5.20 -0.72
N LYS A 210 -23.36 3.90 -0.40
CA LYS A 210 -24.23 3.38 0.66
C LYS A 210 -23.87 3.91 2.05
N TYR A 211 -22.63 4.36 2.23
CA TYR A 211 -22.14 5.02 3.44
C TYR A 211 -21.94 6.50 3.19
N GLN A 212 -22.04 7.30 4.24
CA GLN A 212 -21.70 8.72 4.17
C GLN A 212 -20.23 8.89 3.76
N VAL A 213 -19.96 9.90 2.94
CA VAL A 213 -18.63 10.28 2.47
C VAL A 213 -18.35 11.70 2.95
N TYR A 214 -17.18 11.94 3.58
CA TYR A 214 -16.77 13.30 3.92
C TYR A 214 -16.43 14.11 2.67
N GLY A 215 -15.71 13.49 1.74
CA GLY A 215 -15.26 14.08 0.50
C GLY A 215 -13.96 13.42 0.04
N TRP A 216 -13.19 14.13 -0.77
CA TRP A 216 -11.87 13.68 -1.21
C TRP A 216 -10.76 14.65 -0.85
N ILE A 217 -9.56 14.11 -0.68
CA ILE A 217 -8.33 14.84 -0.39
C ILE A 217 -7.43 14.75 -1.62
N GLU A 218 -7.25 15.86 -2.29
CA GLU A 218 -6.31 16.07 -3.39
C GLU A 218 -4.88 16.20 -2.88
N ILE A 219 -3.95 15.54 -3.54
CA ILE A 219 -2.51 15.77 -3.38
C ILE A 219 -2.13 16.90 -4.34
N ASN A 220 -1.90 18.10 -3.82
CA ASN A 220 -1.51 19.24 -4.64
C ASN A 220 0.01 19.21 -4.88
N ASP A 221 0.43 18.38 -5.85
CA ASP A 221 1.83 18.19 -6.23
C ASP A 221 2.28 19.02 -7.43
N ASN A 222 1.36 19.71 -8.12
CA ASN A 222 1.60 20.36 -9.40
C ASN A 222 2.35 19.47 -10.40
N LYS A 223 2.06 18.16 -10.42
CA LYS A 223 2.70 17.14 -11.27
C LYS A 223 4.20 16.93 -11.01
N GLN A 224 4.71 17.34 -9.85
CA GLN A 224 6.13 17.17 -9.49
C GLN A 224 6.44 15.74 -9.03
N LEU A 225 5.47 15.05 -8.42
CA LEU A 225 5.69 13.72 -7.87
C LEU A 225 5.66 12.65 -8.96
N LYS A 226 6.56 11.67 -8.81
CA LYS A 226 6.74 10.56 -9.73
C LYS A 226 6.56 9.21 -9.02
N PRO A 227 6.13 8.17 -9.76
CA PRO A 227 6.16 6.80 -9.26
C PRO A 227 7.55 6.42 -8.76
N LEU A 228 7.58 5.49 -7.81
CA LEU A 228 8.79 4.97 -7.23
C LEU A 228 9.65 4.32 -8.33
N ASP A 229 10.91 4.73 -8.41
CA ASP A 229 11.88 4.20 -9.37
C ASP A 229 13.07 3.52 -8.66
N LYS A 230 13.91 2.87 -9.47
CA LYS A 230 15.07 2.11 -8.97
C LYS A 230 16.05 3.01 -8.20
N LEU A 231 16.28 4.23 -8.68
CA LEU A 231 17.21 5.17 -8.05
C LEU A 231 16.71 5.61 -6.66
N THR A 232 15.41 5.87 -6.55
CA THR A 232 14.75 6.20 -5.28
C THR A 232 14.88 5.04 -4.30
N ILE A 233 14.66 3.81 -4.74
CA ILE A 233 14.83 2.58 -3.94
C ILE A 233 16.27 2.44 -3.45
N GLU A 234 17.26 2.51 -4.34
CA GLU A 234 18.68 2.41 -4.00
C GLU A 234 19.08 3.48 -2.96
N THR A 235 18.52 4.70 -3.09
CA THR A 235 18.74 5.78 -2.14
C THR A 235 18.14 5.49 -0.76
N ILE A 236 16.94 4.94 -0.69
CA ILE A 236 16.28 4.53 0.56
C ILE A 236 17.11 3.43 1.24
N GLU A 237 17.49 2.39 0.50
CA GLU A 237 18.26 1.27 1.03
C GLU A 237 19.64 1.70 1.55
N LYS A 238 20.33 2.59 0.81
CA LYS A 238 21.60 3.16 1.24
C LYS A 238 21.47 3.96 2.53
N LYS A 239 20.42 4.79 2.65
CA LYS A 239 20.12 5.53 3.89
C LYS A 239 19.85 4.57 5.04
N ASN A 240 19.02 3.56 4.86
CA ASN A 240 18.69 2.59 5.90
C ASN A 240 19.91 1.80 6.37
N LYS A 241 20.78 1.35 5.45
CA LYS A 241 22.03 0.67 5.80
C LYS A 241 22.96 1.58 6.61
N PHE A 242 23.05 2.85 6.25
CA PHE A 242 23.82 3.83 7.02
C PHE A 242 23.27 4.01 8.44
N PHE A 243 21.94 4.12 8.59
CA PHE A 243 21.29 4.21 9.90
C PHE A 243 21.50 2.96 10.76
N LEU A 244 21.41 1.76 10.19
CA LEU A 244 21.67 0.52 10.94
C LEU A 244 23.13 0.43 11.40
N ASN A 245 24.08 0.81 10.55
CA ASN A 245 25.49 0.82 10.89
C ASN A 245 25.82 1.87 11.97
N SER A 246 25.25 3.07 11.89
CA SER A 246 25.44 4.09 12.91
C SER A 246 24.81 3.70 14.24
N ALA A 247 23.59 3.15 14.25
CA ALA A 247 22.95 2.64 15.46
C ALA A 247 23.78 1.54 16.14
N SER A 248 24.32 0.59 15.37
CA SER A 248 25.24 -0.43 15.91
C SER A 248 26.52 0.17 16.49
N TYR A 249 27.07 1.21 15.85
CA TYR A 249 28.25 1.91 16.34
C TYR A 249 27.97 2.64 17.67
N TYR A 250 26.87 3.39 17.76
CA TYR A 250 26.45 4.06 19.00
C TYR A 250 26.21 3.06 20.13
N GLN A 251 25.58 1.92 19.86
CA GLN A 251 25.35 0.89 20.87
C GLN A 251 26.68 0.29 21.38
N LYS A 252 27.66 0.04 20.50
CA LYS A 252 29.00 -0.42 20.88
C LYS A 252 29.76 0.64 21.67
N SER A 253 29.70 1.91 21.27
CA SER A 253 30.33 3.01 21.99
C SER A 253 29.79 3.14 23.41
N ASN A 254 28.47 3.11 23.59
CA ASN A 254 27.84 3.19 24.91
C ASN A 254 28.19 1.98 25.79
N PHE A 255 28.32 0.79 25.21
CA PHE A 255 28.79 -0.39 25.93
C PHE A 255 30.24 -0.22 26.42
N ILE A 256 31.14 0.30 25.57
CA ILE A 256 32.53 0.58 25.94
C ILE A 256 32.61 1.61 27.07
N PHE A 257 31.88 2.72 26.96
CA PHE A 257 31.83 3.75 28.00
C PHE A 257 31.30 3.19 29.33
N PHE A 258 30.26 2.36 29.30
CA PHE A 258 29.72 1.72 30.49
C PHE A 258 30.73 0.76 31.16
N THR A 259 31.44 -0.04 30.37
CA THR A 259 32.49 -0.93 30.89
C THR A 259 33.68 -0.17 31.49
N LEU A 260 34.13 0.91 30.85
CA LEU A 260 35.18 1.80 31.37
C LEU A 260 34.74 2.53 32.64
N PHE A 261 33.48 2.94 32.73
CA PHE A 261 32.92 3.56 33.92
C PHE A 261 32.89 2.61 35.11
N ILE A 262 32.42 1.36 34.91
CA ILE A 262 32.44 0.32 35.94
C ILE A 262 33.87 0.01 36.37
N TYR A 263 34.80 -0.16 35.42
CA TYR A 263 36.19 -0.44 35.72
C TYR A 263 36.85 0.66 36.56
N ASN A 264 36.59 1.93 36.24
CA ASN A 264 37.08 3.06 37.03
C ASN A 264 36.43 3.13 38.43
N LEU A 265 35.15 2.78 38.57
CA LEU A 265 34.49 2.68 39.88
C LEU A 265 35.12 1.60 40.76
N MET A 266 35.44 0.43 40.17
CA MET A 266 36.09 -0.67 40.89
C MET A 266 37.52 -0.33 41.30
N LEU A 267 38.27 0.39 40.45
CA LEU A 267 39.60 0.91 40.80
C LEU A 267 39.55 1.94 41.93
N PHE A 268 38.54 2.82 41.95
CA PHE A 268 38.35 3.80 43.01
C PHE A 268 38.05 3.17 44.38
N GLN A 269 37.35 2.03 44.40
CA GLN A 269 37.10 1.26 45.63
C GLN A 269 38.35 0.54 46.14
N TYR A 270 39.30 0.18 45.27
CA TYR A 270 40.54 -0.50 45.64
C TYR A 270 41.64 0.45 46.15
N LEU A 271 41.56 1.74 45.85
CA LEU A 271 42.55 2.76 46.26
C LEU A 271 42.22 3.43 47.61
N HIS A 272 41.09 3.07 48.24
CA HIS A 272 40.66 3.59 49.54
C HIS A 272 40.63 2.54 50.67
N LEU A 273 41.31 1.41 50.47
CA LEU A 273 41.69 0.42 51.49
C LEU A 273 43.20 0.48 51.72
#